data_AF-A0A7I2V541-F1
#
_entry.id   AF-A0A7I2V541-F1
#
_cell.length_a   1.000
_cell.length_b   1.000
_cell.length_c   1.000
_cell.angle_alpha   90.00
_cell.angle_beta   90.00
_cell.angle_gamma   90.00
#
_symmetry.space_group_name_H-M   'P 1'
#
loop_
_entity.id
_entity.type
_entity.pdbx_description
1 polymer ?
#
loop_
_entity_poly.entity_id
_entity_poly.type
_entity_poly.pdbx_seq_one_letter_code
_entity_poly.pdbx_strand_id
1 'polypeptide(L)' 'MYIKKLMEIITVENPKMPYEMKEMALEAIVQLWRIPSFVTELYINYDCDYYCSNLFEELTKLLSK' A
#
# COMPACT_ATOMS: atom_id res chain seq x y z
N MET A 1 -4.22 -8.81 -4.78
CA MET A 1 -3.92 -7.54 -5.49
C MET A 1 -2.49 -7.12 -5.15
N TYR A 2 -1.72 -6.60 -6.11
CA TYR A 2 -0.28 -6.30 -5.94
C TYR A 2 0.02 -5.39 -4.73
N ILE A 3 -0.73 -4.30 -4.60
CA ILE A 3 -0.59 -3.33 -3.50
C ILE A 3 -0.80 -3.99 -2.13
N LYS A 4 -1.86 -4.80 -1.96
CA LYS A 4 -2.10 -5.53 -0.70
C LYS A 4 -0.93 -6.46 -0.32
N LYS A 5 -0.27 -7.05 -1.31
CA LYS A 5 0.92 -7.89 -1.07
C LYS A 5 2.12 -7.07 -0.59
N LEU A 6 2.32 -5.86 -1.12
CA LEU A 6 3.34 -4.95 -0.60
C LEU A 6 3.04 -4.52 0.84
N MET A 7 1.77 -4.18 1.14
CA MET A 7 1.34 -3.83 2.50
C MET A 7 1.58 -4.98 3.48
N GLU A 8 1.30 -6.22 3.07
CA GLU A 8 1.57 -7.41 3.85
C GLU A 8 3.07 -7.58 4.13
N ILE A 9 3.94 -7.43 3.13
CA ILE A 9 5.40 -7.51 3.31
C ILE A 9 5.90 -6.48 4.34
N ILE A 10 5.39 -5.24 4.28
CA ILE A 10 5.79 -4.17 5.20
C ILE A 10 5.33 -4.47 6.63
N THR A 11 4.07 -4.89 6.80
CA THR A 11 3.43 -5.02 8.11
C THR A 11 3.70 -6.34 8.83
N VAL A 12 3.92 -7.44 8.11
CA VAL A 12 4.12 -8.75 8.73
C VAL A 12 5.46 -8.80 9.46
N GLU A 13 5.42 -9.12 10.75
CA GLU A 13 6.62 -9.48 11.50
C GLU A 13 6.98 -10.94 11.23
N ASN A 14 7.90 -11.14 10.28
CA ASN A 14 8.47 -12.44 9.98
C ASN A 14 9.96 -12.43 10.35
N PRO A 15 10.39 -13.16 11.39
CA PRO A 15 11.79 -13.21 11.83
C PRO A 15 12.77 -13.72 10.76
N LYS A 16 12.26 -14.41 9.74
CA LYS A 16 13.05 -14.94 8.62
C LYS A 16 13.09 -14.00 7.41
N MET A 17 12.35 -12.89 7.43
CA MET A 17 12.31 -11.93 6.34
C MET A 17 13.46 -10.92 6.49
N PRO A 18 14.33 -10.77 5.47
CA PRO A 18 15.34 -9.72 5.46
C PRO A 18 14.69 -8.34 5.57
N TYR A 19 15.30 -7.43 6.33
CA TYR A 19 14.77 -6.08 6.53
C TYR A 19 14.72 -5.28 5.21
N GLU A 20 15.70 -5.52 4.35
CA GLU A 20 15.82 -4.91 3.02
C GLU A 20 14.59 -5.21 2.14
N MET A 21 13.93 -6.36 2.36
CA MET A 21 12.69 -6.66 1.64
C MET A 21 11.53 -5.75 2.07
N LYS A 22 11.48 -5.35 3.35
CA LYS A 22 10.50 -4.40 3.84
C LYS A 22 10.76 -3.00 3.29
N GLU A 23 12.02 -2.57 3.28
CA GLU A 23 12.42 -1.30 2.69
C GLU A 23 12.08 -1.24 1.20
N MET A 24 12.44 -2.27 0.42
CA MET A 24 12.09 -2.33 -1.00
C MET A 24 10.59 -2.29 -1.25
N ALA A 25 9.78 -2.97 -0.42
CA ALA A 25 8.33 -2.93 -0.54
C ALA A 25 7.76 -1.54 -0.23
N LEU A 26 8.31 -0.86 0.80
CA LEU A 26 7.92 0.50 1.15
C LEU A 26 8.31 1.49 0.04
N GLU A 27 9.54 1.42 -0.47
CA GLU A 27 10.00 2.24 -1.59
C GLU A 27 9.10 2.05 -2.82
N ALA A 28 8.72 0.82 -3.15
CA ALA A 28 7.80 0.55 -4.26
C ALA A 28 6.45 1.27 -4.07
N ILE A 29 5.86 1.25 -2.86
CA ILE A 29 4.62 1.99 -2.57
C ILE A 29 4.83 3.50 -2.71
N VAL A 30 5.93 4.04 -2.20
CA VAL A 30 6.25 5.48 -2.29
C VAL A 30 6.42 5.91 -3.75
N GLN A 31 7.03 5.07 -4.60
CA GLN A 31 7.14 5.36 -6.03
C GLN A 31 5.78 5.37 -6.72
N LEU A 32 4.87 4.47 -6.36
CA LEU A 32 3.49 4.50 -6.87
C LEU A 32 2.77 5.80 -6.47
N TRP A 33 3.01 6.31 -5.26
CA TRP A 33 2.44 7.58 -4.77
C TRP A 33 2.88 8.81 -5.56
N ARG A 34 4.00 8.72 -6.30
CA ARG A 34 4.50 9.79 -7.16
C ARG A 34 3.87 9.79 -8.54
N ILE A 35 3.17 8.71 -8.92
CA ILE A 35 2.48 8.63 -10.21
C ILE A 35 1.29 9.59 -10.17
N PRO A 36 1.20 10.54 -11.11
CA PRO A 36 0.07 11.46 -11.19
C PRO A 36 -1.27 10.70 -11.26
N SER A 37 -2.29 11.23 -10.59
CA SER A 37 -3.64 10.67 -10.53
C SER A 37 -3.80 9.31 -9.84
N PHE A 38 -2.71 8.57 -9.57
CA PHE A 38 -2.78 7.24 -8.96
C PHE A 38 -3.62 7.23 -7.67
N VAL A 39 -3.36 8.17 -6.76
CA VAL A 39 -4.09 8.29 -5.48
C VAL A 39 -5.57 8.58 -5.70
N THR A 40 -5.89 9.48 -6.64
CA THR A 40 -7.28 9.83 -6.99
C THR A 40 -8.02 8.65 -7.59
N GLU A 41 -7.39 7.93 -8.51
CA GLU A 41 -7.96 6.72 -9.10
C GLU A 41 -8.16 5.63 -8.06
N LEU A 42 -7.22 5.48 -7.13
CA LEU A 42 -7.31 4.48 -6.07
C LEU A 42 -8.49 4.78 -5.14
N TYR A 43 -8.71 6.05 -4.78
CA TYR A 43 -9.88 6.49 -4.02
C TYR A 43 -11.19 6.22 -4.76
N ILE A 44 -11.32 6.68 -6.00
CA ILE A 44 -12.57 6.56 -6.76
C ILE A 44 -12.94 5.08 -7.02
N ASN A 45 -11.96 4.23 -7.30
CA ASN A 45 -12.21 2.84 -7.69
C ASN A 45 -12.34 1.87 -6.50
N TYR A 46 -11.82 2.21 -5.31
CA TYR A 46 -11.82 1.29 -4.17
C TYR A 46 -12.53 1.82 -2.92
N ASP A 47 -12.44 3.11 -2.63
CA ASP A 47 -12.99 3.68 -1.39
C ASP A 47 -14.39 4.29 -1.60
N CYS A 48 -14.81 4.55 -2.85
CA CYS A 48 -16.14 5.08 -3.18
C CYS A 48 -17.18 4.01 -3.54
N ASP A 49 -16.84 2.72 -3.52
CA ASP A 49 -17.77 1.62 -3.79
C ASP A 49 -18.03 0.82 -2.50
N TYR A 50 -19.31 0.59 -2.18
CA TYR A 50 -19.74 -0.14 -1.00
C TYR A 50 -19.22 -1.59 -0.93
N TYR A 51 -18.97 -2.23 -2.06
CA TYR A 51 -18.48 -3.60 -2.13
C TYR A 51 -16.95 -3.71 -2.16
N CYS A 52 -16.25 -2.59 -2.24
CA CYS A 52 -14.80 -2.55 -2.27
C CYS A 52 -14.21 -2.25 -0.89
N SER A 53 -12.95 -2.63 -0.70
CA SER A 53 -12.20 -2.26 0.51
C SER A 53 -11.63 -0.85 0.39
N ASN A 54 -11.58 -0.11 1.51
CA ASN A 54 -10.98 1.23 1.60
C ASN A 54 -9.44 1.21 1.44
N LEU A 55 -8.97 0.88 0.26
CA LEU A 55 -7.56 0.65 -0.03
C LEU A 55 -6.74 1.95 0.10
N PHE A 56 -7.31 3.10 -0.28
CA PHE A 56 -6.63 4.39 -0.14
C PHE A 56 -6.47 4.75 1.33
N GLU A 57 -7.54 4.60 2.12
CA GLU A 57 -7.49 4.83 3.57
C GLU A 57 -6.45 3.93 4.26
N GLU A 58 -6.47 2.63 3.98
CA GLU A 58 -5.55 1.65 4.57
C GLU A 58 -4.08 1.96 4.23
N LEU A 59 -3.79 2.30 2.98
CA LEU A 59 -2.43 2.67 2.55
C LEU A 59 -1.96 3.96 3.21
N THR A 60 -2.82 4.98 3.26
CA THR A 60 -2.49 6.27 3.88
C THR A 60 -2.18 6.08 5.37
N LYS A 61 -2.94 5.24 6.07
CA LYS A 61 -2.68 4.85 7.47
C LYS A 61 -1.37 4.08 7.66
N LEU A 62 -0.97 3.29 6.67
CA LEU A 62 0.32 2.57 6.70
C LEU A 62 1.48 3.55 6.52
N LEU A 63 1.37 4.51 5.61
CA LEU A 63 2.42 5.50 5.30
C LEU A 63 2.54 6.63 6.34
N SER A 64 1.50 6.86 7.15
CA SER A 64 1.48 7.91 8.19
C SER A 64 2.07 7.48 9.54
N LYS A 65 2.65 6.28 9.63
CA LYS A 65 3.31 5.75 10.82
C LYS A 65 4.82 5.88 10.68
#